data_AF-A0A8N1S545-F1
#
_entry.id   AF-A0A8N1S545-F1
#
_cell.length_a   1.000
_cell.length_b   1.000
_cell.length_c   1.000
_cell.angle_alpha   90.00
_cell.angle_beta   90.00
_cell.angle_gamma   90.00
#
_symmetry.space_group_name_H-M   'P 1'
#
loop_
_entity.id
_entity.type
_entity.pdbx_description
1 polymer ?
#
loop_
_entity_poly.entity_id
_entity_poly.type
_entity_poly.pdbx_seq_one_letter_code
_entity_poly.pdbx_strand_id
1 'polypeptide(L)'
;MNFVGNEYYKLNRRLLMLVGLWPYEHSIYKYCQMIFCNVIVMYMTVSQVRVYSTYNLISSLCHLFDFALTCCGNNGIRYLMDHVEKDWNMLKDKKELEIIESYTYVGSMCTLSFTILGYVATITIFISSLIPSILDIIAPLNTSRPRQFLFPGEYFIDQQKFFYAILLQTNISLGLIVTTLVGTESLYVTYVQHACGMFRIAR
;
A
#
# COMPACT_ATOMS: atom_id res chain seq x y z
N MET A 1 0.20 -0.79 22.18
CA MET A 1 1.43 0.01 22.14
C MET A 1 1.12 1.28 22.87
N ASN A 2 1.77 1.49 24.02
CA ASN A 2 1.46 2.56 24.96
C ASN A 2 2.76 3.31 25.25
N PHE A 3 3.20 4.10 24.27
CA PHE A 3 4.35 4.99 24.40
C PHE A 3 4.02 6.36 23.78
N VAL A 4 4.73 7.41 24.19
CA VAL A 4 4.45 8.80 23.81
C VAL A 4 4.44 8.99 22.29
N GLY A 5 5.42 8.41 21.59
CA GLY A 5 5.53 8.49 20.13
C GLY A 5 4.52 7.68 19.32
N ASN A 6 3.57 6.95 19.94
CA ASN A 6 2.62 6.08 19.20
C ASN A 6 1.74 6.85 18.20
N GLU A 7 1.50 8.14 18.44
CA GLU A 7 0.75 9.02 17.53
C GLU A 7 1.35 9.07 16.12
N TYR A 8 2.69 9.11 16.01
CA TYR A 8 3.40 9.21 14.73
C TYR A 8 3.30 7.94 13.86
N TYR A 9 2.93 6.81 14.46
CA TYR A 9 2.81 5.52 13.77
C TYR A 9 1.35 5.13 13.49
N LYS A 10 0.37 5.95 13.88
CA LYS A 10 -1.06 5.63 13.73
C LYS A 10 -1.49 5.39 12.29
N LEU A 11 -0.96 6.19 11.35
CA LEU A 11 -1.31 6.05 9.94
C LEU A 11 -0.77 4.74 9.36
N ASN A 12 0.51 4.42 9.60
CA ASN A 12 1.12 3.14 9.23
C ASN A 12 0.35 1.96 9.80
N ARG A 13 -0.01 2.05 11.08
CA ARG A 13 -0.82 1.04 11.75
C ARG A 13 -2.17 0.84 11.05
N ARG A 14 -2.88 1.92 10.73
CA ARG A 14 -4.17 1.83 10.02
C ARG A 14 -4.03 1.20 8.64
N LEU A 15 -3.05 1.65 7.84
CA LEU A 15 -2.79 1.11 6.51
C LEU A 15 -2.50 -0.40 6.57
N LEU A 16 -1.61 -0.82 7.47
CA LEU A 16 -1.26 -2.24 7.61
C LEU A 16 -2.38 -3.10 8.19
N MET A 17 -3.23 -2.55 9.07
CA MET A 17 -4.43 -3.26 9.54
C MET A 17 -5.45 -3.46 8.41
N LEU A 18 -5.57 -2.53 7.45
CA LEU A 18 -6.49 -2.66 6.30
C LEU A 18 -6.14 -3.81 5.34
N VAL A 19 -4.90 -4.31 5.39
CA VAL A 19 -4.44 -5.43 4.55
C VAL A 19 -4.06 -6.67 5.39
N GLY A 20 -4.34 -6.64 6.70
CA GLY A 20 -4.07 -7.75 7.60
C GLY A 20 -2.57 -7.98 7.89
N LEU A 21 -1.73 -6.98 7.67
CA LEU A 21 -0.27 -7.07 7.83
C LEU A 21 0.26 -6.51 9.15
N TRP A 22 -0.61 -5.91 9.99
CA TRP A 22 -0.16 -5.36 11.27
C TRP A 22 0.32 -6.44 12.25
N PRO A 23 1.54 -6.35 12.83
CA PRO A 23 2.14 -7.45 13.59
C PRO A 23 1.45 -7.84 14.89
N TYR A 24 0.87 -6.88 15.60
CA TYR A 24 0.33 -7.09 16.95
C TYR A 24 -1.12 -7.57 16.97
N GLU A 25 -1.75 -7.67 15.80
CA GLU A 25 -3.08 -8.23 15.70
C GLU A 25 -2.98 -9.75 15.50
N HIS A 26 -3.62 -10.50 16.40
CA HIS A 26 -3.64 -11.97 16.42
C HIS A 26 -5.07 -12.52 16.26
N SER A 27 -5.92 -11.81 15.52
CA SER A 27 -7.29 -12.22 15.24
C SER A 27 -7.34 -13.21 14.06
N ILE A 28 -8.32 -14.13 14.06
CA ILE A 28 -8.59 -14.97 12.89
C ILE A 28 -8.98 -14.12 11.67
N TYR A 29 -9.66 -13.00 11.94
CA TYR A 29 -10.07 -12.00 10.96
C TYR A 29 -8.89 -11.44 10.18
N LYS A 30 -7.77 -11.14 10.84
CA LYS A 30 -6.53 -10.71 10.17
C LYS A 30 -6.07 -11.70 9.11
N TYR A 31 -5.99 -12.99 9.44
CA TYR A 31 -5.53 -14.00 8.48
C TYR A 31 -6.51 -14.17 7.31
N CYS A 32 -7.82 -14.15 7.59
CA CYS A 32 -8.83 -14.17 6.54
C CYS A 32 -8.71 -12.97 5.60
N GLN A 33 -8.55 -11.76 6.15
CA GLN A 33 -8.35 -10.53 5.40
C GLN A 33 -7.08 -10.58 4.54
N MET A 34 -5.98 -11.03 5.12
CA MET A 34 -4.70 -11.20 4.45
C MET A 34 -4.81 -12.20 3.28
N ILE A 35 -5.42 -13.37 3.48
CA ILE A 35 -5.65 -14.36 2.42
C ILE A 35 -6.53 -13.77 1.33
N PHE A 36 -7.61 -13.08 1.70
CA PHE A 36 -8.53 -12.45 0.76
C PHE A 36 -7.84 -11.38 -0.11
N CYS A 37 -7.05 -10.49 0.51
CA CYS A 37 -6.25 -9.50 -0.21
C CYS A 37 -5.24 -10.15 -1.16
N ASN A 38 -4.57 -11.22 -0.72
CA ASN A 38 -3.64 -11.99 -1.55
C ASN A 38 -4.32 -12.60 -2.77
N VAL A 39 -5.48 -13.23 -2.60
CA VAL A 39 -6.23 -13.85 -3.71
C VAL A 39 -6.65 -12.81 -4.75
N ILE A 40 -7.10 -11.64 -4.31
CA ILE A 40 -7.49 -10.52 -5.20
C ILE A 40 -6.29 -10.06 -6.05
N VAL A 41 -5.15 -9.81 -5.40
CA VAL A 41 -3.93 -9.34 -6.09
C VAL A 41 -3.36 -10.44 -7.01
N MET A 42 -3.40 -11.70 -6.58
CA MET A 42 -2.98 -12.84 -7.38
C MET A 42 -3.83 -12.98 -8.65
N TYR A 43 -5.16 -12.83 -8.55
CA TYR A 43 -6.03 -12.88 -9.71
C TYR A 43 -5.67 -11.80 -10.75
N MET A 44 -5.41 -10.56 -10.29
CA MET A 44 -5.02 -9.46 -11.17
C MET A 44 -3.64 -9.63 -11.80
N THR A 45 -2.68 -10.19 -11.07
CA THR A 45 -1.34 -10.43 -11.63
C THR A 45 -1.37 -11.54 -12.68
N VAL A 46 -2.12 -12.62 -12.44
CA VAL A 46 -2.30 -13.72 -13.40
C VAL A 46 -2.97 -13.25 -14.68
N SER A 47 -3.99 -12.39 -14.60
CA SER A 47 -4.65 -11.86 -15.80
C SER A 47 -3.75 -10.95 -16.64
N GLN A 48 -2.78 -10.25 -16.03
CA GLN A 48 -1.83 -9.40 -16.75
C GLN A 48 -0.62 -10.15 -17.32
N VAL A 49 -0.21 -11.25 -16.70
CA VAL A 49 0.98 -12.05 -17.07
C VAL A 49 0.98 -12.56 -18.51
N ARG A 50 -0.19 -12.86 -19.08
CA ARG A 50 -0.29 -13.38 -20.47
C ARG A 50 -0.17 -12.31 -21.55
N VAL A 51 -0.42 -11.06 -21.22
CA VAL A 51 -0.52 -9.97 -22.21
C VAL A 51 0.81 -9.23 -22.39
N TYR A 52 1.66 -9.20 -21.37
CA TYR A 52 2.94 -8.51 -21.44
C TYR A 52 4.12 -9.45 -21.72
N SER A 53 5.07 -8.97 -22.55
CA SER A 53 6.31 -9.70 -22.84
C SER A 53 7.21 -9.86 -21.60
N THR A 54 8.23 -10.71 -21.74
CA THR A 54 9.20 -11.19 -20.72
C THR A 54 9.73 -10.14 -19.73
N TYR A 55 9.79 -8.85 -20.05
CA TYR A 55 10.26 -7.79 -19.15
C TYR A 55 9.27 -7.41 -18.03
N ASN A 56 7.96 -7.46 -18.29
CA ASN A 56 6.94 -7.08 -17.30
C ASN A 56 6.49 -8.26 -16.43
N LEU A 57 6.83 -9.49 -16.83
CA LEU A 57 6.70 -10.69 -16.01
C LEU A 57 7.54 -10.56 -14.72
N ILE A 58 8.71 -9.93 -14.82
CA ILE A 58 9.59 -9.67 -13.68
C ILE A 58 8.94 -8.67 -12.72
N SER A 59 8.28 -7.64 -13.24
CA SER A 59 7.56 -6.64 -12.43
C SER A 59 6.36 -7.25 -11.67
N SER A 60 5.56 -8.07 -12.36
CA SER A 60 4.42 -8.77 -11.73
C SER A 60 4.85 -9.85 -10.74
N LEU A 61 5.95 -10.56 -11.00
CA LEU A 61 6.56 -11.50 -10.06
C LEU A 61 7.20 -10.77 -8.86
N CYS A 62 7.80 -9.59 -9.06
CA CYS A 62 8.25 -8.73 -7.96
C CYS A 62 7.10 -8.32 -7.05
N HIS A 63 5.95 -7.92 -7.61
CA HIS A 63 4.77 -7.62 -6.77
C HIS A 63 4.28 -8.81 -5.95
N LEU A 64 4.26 -10.02 -6.52
CA LEU A 64 3.91 -11.23 -5.79
C LEU A 64 4.96 -11.60 -4.74
N PHE A 65 6.24 -11.40 -5.06
CA PHE A 65 7.36 -11.68 -4.18
C PHE A 65 7.43 -10.70 -3.00
N ASP A 66 7.23 -9.40 -3.24
CA ASP A 66 7.17 -8.37 -2.21
C ASP A 66 5.97 -8.58 -1.29
N PHE A 67 4.81 -8.96 -1.85
CA PHE A 67 3.62 -9.26 -1.05
C PHE A 67 3.83 -10.52 -0.21
N ALA A 68 4.44 -11.57 -0.76
CA ALA A 68 4.79 -12.79 -0.04
C ALA A 68 5.88 -12.56 1.04
N LEU A 69 6.90 -11.75 0.74
CA LEU A 69 7.92 -11.31 1.69
C LEU A 69 7.31 -10.51 2.83
N THR A 70 6.33 -9.65 2.53
CA THR A 70 5.61 -8.88 3.56
C THR A 70 4.76 -9.80 4.45
N CYS A 71 4.17 -10.85 3.87
CA CYS A 71 3.44 -11.88 4.60
C CYS A 71 4.34 -12.67 5.58
N CYS A 72 5.55 -13.03 5.15
CA CYS A 72 6.52 -13.78 5.95
C CYS A 72 7.36 -12.89 6.89
N GLY A 73 7.55 -11.61 6.54
CA GLY A 73 8.39 -10.63 7.23
C GLY A 73 7.74 -9.95 8.44
N ASN A 74 6.53 -10.35 8.83
CA ASN A 74 5.78 -9.79 9.94
C ASN A 74 6.59 -9.80 11.27
N ASN A 75 7.47 -10.79 11.45
CA ASN A 75 8.36 -10.88 12.60
C ASN A 75 9.40 -9.74 12.63
N GLY A 76 9.89 -9.30 11.48
CA GLY A 76 10.84 -8.18 11.38
C GLY A 76 10.19 -6.84 11.72
N ILE A 77 8.99 -6.59 11.21
CA ILE A 77 8.22 -5.38 11.54
C ILE A 77 7.92 -5.34 13.05
N ARG A 78 7.50 -6.46 13.62
CA ARG A 78 7.29 -6.58 15.08
C ARG A 78 8.56 -6.30 15.86
N TYR A 79 9.68 -6.92 15.47
CA TYR A 79 10.96 -6.76 16.15
C TYR A 79 11.43 -5.30 16.17
N LEU A 80 11.38 -4.62 15.01
CA LEU A 80 11.76 -3.20 14.92
C LEU A 80 10.82 -2.32 15.74
N MET A 81 9.52 -2.58 15.71
CA MET A 81 8.57 -1.80 16.48
C MET A 81 8.69 -2.01 17.99
N ASP A 82 8.98 -3.24 18.45
CA ASP A 82 9.29 -3.52 19.86
C ASP A 82 10.55 -2.77 20.31
N HIS A 83 11.52 -2.57 19.42
CA HIS A 83 12.73 -1.78 19.70
C HIS A 83 12.41 -0.29 19.81
N VAL A 84 11.64 0.25 18.85
CA VAL A 84 11.15 1.64 18.89
C VAL A 84 10.40 1.92 20.19
N GLU A 85 9.47 1.05 20.60
CA GLU A 85 8.72 1.23 21.85
C GLU A 85 9.66 1.24 23.08
N LYS A 86 10.72 0.43 23.09
CA LYS A 86 11.72 0.44 24.17
C LYS A 86 12.52 1.74 24.19
N ASP A 87 13.01 2.19 23.04
CA ASP A 87 13.78 3.44 22.93
C ASP A 87 12.96 4.62 23.46
N TRP A 88 11.71 4.75 23.01
CA TRP A 88 10.81 5.81 23.46
C TRP A 88 10.57 5.80 24.97
N ASN A 89 10.51 4.62 25.59
CA ASN A 89 10.31 4.48 27.03
C ASN A 89 11.60 4.71 27.84
N MET A 90 12.78 4.61 27.21
CA MET A 90 14.07 4.86 27.85
C MET A 90 14.43 6.36 27.91
N LEU A 91 14.01 7.13 26.91
CA LEU A 91 14.26 8.57 26.85
C LEU A 91 13.46 9.30 27.94
N LYS A 92 14.15 10.07 28.77
CA LYS A 92 13.55 10.85 29.88
C LYS A 92 13.88 12.33 29.82
N ASP A 93 15.00 12.68 29.20
CA ASP A 93 15.38 14.08 29.07
C ASP A 93 14.50 14.79 28.04
N LYS A 94 14.11 16.03 28.36
CA LYS A 94 13.19 16.79 27.51
C LYS A 94 13.81 17.11 26.15
N LYS A 95 15.11 17.40 26.08
CA LYS A 95 15.79 17.71 24.81
C LYS A 95 15.91 16.47 23.94
N GLU A 96 16.20 15.32 24.55
CA GLU A 96 16.22 14.04 23.83
C GLU A 96 14.85 13.72 23.22
N LEU A 97 13.78 13.92 23.99
CA LEU A 97 12.40 13.76 23.52
C LEU A 97 12.07 14.70 22.37
N GLU A 98 12.40 15.99 22.47
CA GLU A 98 12.21 16.98 21.40
C GLU A 98 12.96 16.58 20.11
N ILE A 99 14.17 16.03 20.23
CA ILE A 99 14.94 15.53 19.08
C ILE A 99 14.21 14.36 18.42
N ILE A 100 13.89 13.29 19.15
CA ILE A 100 13.27 12.10 18.55
C ILE A 100 11.88 12.41 17.98
N GLU A 101 11.11 13.30 18.61
CA GLU A 101 9.81 13.79 18.10
C GLU A 101 9.98 14.48 16.74
N SER A 102 11.00 15.32 16.57
CA SER A 102 11.22 16.01 15.30
C SER A 102 11.52 15.05 14.14
N TYR A 103 12.31 14.00 14.37
CA TYR A 103 12.65 13.00 13.36
C TYR A 103 11.47 12.06 13.06
N THR A 104 10.79 11.58 14.09
CA THR A 104 9.62 10.71 13.91
C THR A 104 8.44 11.46 13.27
N TYR A 105 8.29 12.77 13.53
CA TYR A 105 7.37 13.63 12.82
C TYR A 105 7.66 13.69 11.32
N VAL A 106 8.93 13.80 10.90
CA VAL A 106 9.31 13.76 9.48
C VAL A 106 8.88 12.43 8.85
N GLY A 107 9.13 11.30 9.51
CA GLY A 107 8.67 9.97 9.04
C GLY A 107 7.14 9.88 8.90
N SER A 108 6.41 10.42 9.88
CA SER A 108 4.94 10.49 9.84
C SER A 108 4.44 11.39 8.70
N MET A 109 5.13 12.49 8.40
CA MET A 109 4.78 13.36 7.28
C MET A 109 5.05 12.67 5.94
N CYS A 110 6.18 11.99 5.79
CA CYS A 110 6.47 11.17 4.60
C CYS A 110 5.38 10.12 4.37
N THR A 111 4.94 9.45 5.43
CA THR A 111 3.82 8.50 5.39
C THR A 111 2.55 9.15 4.83
N LEU A 112 2.17 10.31 5.37
CA LEU A 112 0.99 11.04 4.93
C LEU A 112 1.11 11.46 3.46
N SER A 113 2.26 11.99 3.06
CA SER A 113 2.54 12.39 1.68
C SER A 113 2.44 11.22 0.71
N PHE A 114 3.07 10.08 1.00
CA PHE A 114 2.99 8.88 0.16
C PHE A 114 1.56 8.33 0.08
N THR A 115 0.81 8.38 1.18
CA THR A 115 -0.60 8.00 1.21
C THR A 115 -1.43 8.87 0.27
N ILE A 116 -1.32 10.19 0.38
CA ILE A 116 -2.06 11.12 -0.47
C ILE A 116 -1.70 10.91 -1.95
N LEU A 117 -0.39 10.85 -2.27
CA LEU A 117 0.07 10.67 -3.64
C LEU A 117 -0.42 9.35 -4.25
N GLY A 118 -0.33 8.24 -3.50
CA GLY A 118 -0.77 6.92 -3.98
C GLY A 118 -2.28 6.86 -4.27
N TYR A 119 -3.12 7.42 -3.39
CA TYR A 119 -4.56 7.42 -3.61
C TYR A 119 -5.00 8.41 -4.69
N VAL A 120 -4.36 9.58 -4.80
CA VAL A 120 -4.63 10.53 -5.90
C VAL A 120 -4.30 9.90 -7.25
N ALA A 121 -3.17 9.19 -7.35
CA ALA A 121 -2.82 8.45 -8.57
C ALA A 121 -3.87 7.39 -8.91
N THR A 122 -4.34 6.63 -7.91
CA THR A 122 -5.36 5.59 -8.08
C THR A 122 -6.70 6.18 -8.57
N ILE A 123 -7.15 7.29 -7.98
CA ILE A 123 -8.38 7.99 -8.40
C ILE A 123 -8.24 8.53 -9.83
N THR A 124 -7.08 9.08 -10.18
CA THR A 124 -6.82 9.59 -11.53
C THR A 124 -6.89 8.48 -12.58
N ILE A 125 -6.31 7.31 -12.26
CA ILE A 125 -6.41 6.08 -13.06
C ILE A 125 -7.87 5.65 -13.24
N PHE A 126 -8.66 5.66 -12.18
CA PHE A 126 -10.08 5.32 -12.25
C PHE A 126 -10.86 6.26 -13.18
N ILE A 127 -10.72 7.57 -12.98
CA ILE A 127 -11.42 8.59 -13.78
C ILE A 127 -11.01 8.49 -15.25
N SER A 128 -9.71 8.35 -15.53
CA SER A 128 -9.22 8.24 -16.91
C SER A 128 -9.84 7.05 -17.67
N SER A 129 -10.04 5.93 -16.98
CA SER A 129 -10.68 4.72 -17.54
C SER A 129 -12.17 4.92 -17.87
N LEU A 130 -12.83 5.91 -17.25
CA LEU A 130 -14.25 6.23 -17.49
C LEU A 130 -14.46 7.28 -18.59
N ILE A 131 -13.40 8.01 -18.99
CA ILE A 131 -13.50 9.08 -20.01
C ILE A 131 -14.19 8.61 -21.30
N PRO A 132 -13.86 7.43 -21.91
CA PRO A 132 -14.52 6.99 -23.14
C PRO A 132 -16.04 6.82 -22.96
N SER A 133 -16.47 6.26 -21.83
CA SER A 133 -17.89 6.07 -21.50
C SER A 133 -18.62 7.39 -21.30
N ILE A 134 -17.98 8.38 -20.67
CA ILE A 134 -18.55 9.71 -20.47
C ILE A 134 -18.68 10.45 -21.81
N LEU A 135 -17.66 10.37 -22.66
CA LEU A 135 -17.67 10.99 -23.98
C LEU A 135 -18.75 10.38 -24.89
N ASP A 136 -19.04 9.08 -24.77
CA ASP A 136 -20.12 8.44 -25.54
C ASP A 136 -21.52 8.97 -25.16
N ILE A 137 -21.70 9.49 -23.94
CA ILE A 137 -22.95 10.11 -23.49
C ILE A 137 -23.03 11.58 -23.93
N ILE A 138 -21.94 12.34 -23.76
CA ILE A 138 -21.93 13.80 -23.97
C ILE A 138 -21.74 14.15 -25.47
N ALA A 139 -20.93 13.37 -26.18
CA ALA A 139 -20.56 13.59 -27.58
C ALA A 139 -20.57 12.24 -28.34
N PRO A 140 -21.76 11.68 -28.62
CA PRO A 140 -21.89 10.37 -29.26
C PRO A 140 -21.34 10.39 -30.68
N LEU A 141 -20.65 9.31 -31.04
CA LEU A 141 -20.21 9.04 -32.42
C LEU A 141 -21.10 7.96 -33.04
N ASN A 142 -21.12 7.87 -34.38
CA ASN A 142 -21.86 6.81 -35.09
C ASN A 142 -21.41 5.39 -34.70
N THR A 143 -20.20 5.26 -34.17
CA THR A 143 -19.66 4.04 -33.56
C THR A 143 -19.19 4.35 -32.14
N SER A 144 -19.61 3.57 -31.14
CA SER A 144 -19.16 3.71 -29.75
C SER A 144 -17.63 3.65 -29.65
N ARG A 145 -17.03 4.45 -28.76
CA ARG A 145 -15.58 4.45 -28.56
C ARG A 145 -15.16 3.10 -27.93
N PRO A 146 -14.06 2.47 -28.38
CA PRO A 146 -13.60 1.25 -27.75
C PRO A 146 -13.23 1.55 -26.29
N ARG A 147 -13.81 0.78 -25.37
CA ARG A 147 -13.48 0.91 -23.94
C ARG A 147 -12.03 0.46 -23.76
N GLN A 148 -11.21 1.37 -23.23
CA GLN A 148 -9.80 1.12 -23.01
C GLN A 148 -9.60 0.59 -21.58
N PHE A 149 -8.93 -0.55 -21.46
CA PHE A 149 -8.42 -1.02 -20.18
C PHE A 149 -7.06 -0.37 -19.94
N LEU A 150 -6.93 0.37 -18.83
CA LEU A 150 -5.64 0.96 -18.46
C LEU A 150 -4.58 -0.13 -18.17
N PHE A 151 -5.03 -1.29 -17.68
CA PHE A 151 -4.23 -2.49 -17.50
C PHE A 151 -4.69 -3.56 -18.48
N PRO A 152 -4.00 -3.73 -19.61
CA PRO A 152 -4.32 -4.78 -20.56
C PRO A 152 -4.03 -6.14 -19.91
N GLY A 153 -5.02 -7.01 -19.93
CA GLY A 153 -4.97 -8.34 -19.32
C GLY A 153 -5.94 -9.26 -20.03
N GLU A 154 -5.74 -10.56 -19.89
CA GLU A 154 -6.66 -11.60 -20.37
C GLU A 154 -7.47 -12.10 -19.18
N TYR A 155 -8.77 -11.77 -19.15
CA TYR A 155 -9.65 -12.04 -17.99
C TYR A 155 -10.49 -13.32 -18.15
N PHE A 156 -10.26 -14.10 -19.22
CA PHE A 156 -10.98 -15.35 -19.56
C PHE A 156 -12.52 -15.21 -19.64
N ILE A 157 -13.00 -13.98 -19.74
CA ILE A 157 -14.40 -13.59 -19.88
C ILE A 157 -14.51 -12.50 -20.94
N ASP A 158 -15.72 -12.27 -21.46
CA ASP A 158 -15.99 -11.16 -22.38
C ASP A 158 -15.74 -9.81 -21.69
N GLN A 159 -14.62 -9.20 -22.02
CA GLN A 159 -14.14 -7.99 -21.37
C GLN A 159 -15.05 -6.79 -21.64
N GLN A 160 -15.63 -6.70 -22.84
CA GLN A 160 -16.49 -5.58 -23.20
C GLN A 160 -17.82 -5.66 -22.44
N LYS A 161 -18.37 -6.88 -22.31
CA LYS A 161 -19.57 -7.13 -21.51
C LYS A 161 -19.36 -6.88 -20.02
N PHE A 162 -18.23 -7.32 -19.46
CA PHE A 162 -17.94 -7.22 -18.02
C PHE A 162 -17.03 -6.03 -17.65
N PHE A 163 -16.93 -5.02 -18.52
CA PHE A 163 -16.01 -3.90 -18.37
C PHE A 163 -16.01 -3.26 -16.98
N TYR A 164 -17.19 -2.88 -16.47
CA TYR A 164 -17.30 -2.20 -15.17
C TYR A 164 -16.91 -3.10 -13.99
N ALA A 165 -17.18 -4.41 -14.08
CA ALA A 165 -16.78 -5.36 -13.06
C ALA A 165 -15.25 -5.54 -13.05
N ILE A 166 -14.63 -5.67 -14.22
CA ILE A 166 -13.17 -5.73 -14.38
C ILE A 166 -12.53 -4.44 -13.88
N LEU A 167 -13.09 -3.28 -14.24
CA LEU A 167 -12.61 -1.97 -13.79
C LEU A 167 -12.66 -1.87 -12.26
N LEU A 168 -13.77 -2.26 -11.63
CA LEU A 168 -13.92 -2.25 -10.18
C LEU A 168 -12.89 -3.17 -9.51
N GLN A 169 -12.77 -4.42 -9.98
CA GLN A 169 -11.78 -5.39 -9.48
C GLN A 169 -10.35 -4.87 -9.59
N THR A 170 -10.02 -4.24 -10.72
CA THR A 170 -8.70 -3.64 -10.97
C THR A 170 -8.40 -2.52 -9.98
N ASN A 171 -9.37 -1.64 -9.72
CA ASN A 171 -9.21 -0.52 -8.79
C ASN A 171 -9.11 -0.97 -7.34
N ILE A 172 -9.90 -1.97 -6.93
CA ILE A 172 -9.79 -2.58 -5.60
C ILE A 172 -8.37 -3.14 -5.43
N SER A 173 -7.88 -3.86 -6.42
CA SER A 173 -6.54 -4.48 -6.36
C SER A 173 -5.42 -3.45 -6.32
N LEU A 174 -5.50 -2.39 -7.15
CA LEU A 174 -4.58 -1.27 -7.09
C LEU A 174 -4.59 -0.60 -5.72
N GLY A 175 -5.77 -0.38 -5.14
CA GLY A 175 -5.91 0.17 -3.79
C GLY A 175 -5.19 -0.70 -2.76
N LEU A 176 -5.37 -2.03 -2.80
CA LEU A 176 -4.69 -2.97 -1.90
C LEU A 176 -3.16 -2.95 -2.06
N ILE A 177 -2.67 -2.89 -3.30
CA ILE A 177 -1.24 -2.78 -3.60
C ILE A 177 -0.68 -1.49 -3.03
N VAL A 178 -1.33 -0.35 -3.31
CA VAL A 178 -0.91 0.97 -2.80
C VAL A 178 -0.93 1.00 -1.28
N THR A 179 -1.99 0.51 -0.62
CA THR A 179 -2.06 0.44 0.84
C THR A 179 -0.91 -0.37 1.44
N THR A 180 -0.60 -1.52 0.84
CA THR A 180 0.46 -2.41 1.31
C THR A 180 1.84 -1.77 1.13
N LEU A 181 2.10 -1.24 -0.06
CA LEU A 181 3.37 -0.60 -0.40
C LEU A 181 3.61 0.63 0.48
N VAL A 182 2.66 1.56 0.50
CA VAL A 182 2.77 2.77 1.32
C VAL A 182 2.90 2.39 2.80
N GLY A 183 2.07 1.48 3.32
CA GLY A 183 2.11 1.09 4.72
C GLY A 183 3.44 0.46 5.17
N THR A 184 4.09 -0.33 4.31
CA THR A 184 5.37 -1.00 4.62
C THR A 184 6.56 -0.09 4.39
N GLU A 185 6.67 0.52 3.22
CA GLU A 185 7.81 1.39 2.86
C GLU A 185 7.88 2.62 3.76
N SER A 186 6.75 3.28 3.99
CA SER A 186 6.74 4.46 4.86
C SER A 186 7.03 4.12 6.32
N LEU A 187 6.65 2.93 6.79
CA LEU A 187 7.02 2.45 8.12
C LEU A 187 8.54 2.22 8.23
N TYR A 188 9.16 1.68 7.18
CA TYR A 188 10.61 1.55 7.11
C TYR A 188 11.30 2.92 7.10
N VAL A 189 10.79 3.89 6.34
CA VAL A 189 11.27 5.29 6.38
C VAL A 189 11.18 5.86 7.80
N THR A 190 10.07 5.65 8.50
CA THR A 190 9.93 6.10 9.89
C THR A 190 10.93 5.42 10.82
N TYR A 191 11.25 4.12 10.63
CA TYR A 191 12.31 3.46 11.38
C TYR A 191 13.70 4.06 11.12
N VAL A 192 14.01 4.38 9.85
CA VAL A 192 15.26 5.05 9.51
C VAL A 192 15.34 6.42 10.17
N GLN A 193 14.26 7.20 10.15
CA GLN A 193 14.21 8.50 10.83
C GLN A 193 14.36 8.36 12.35
N HIS A 194 13.71 7.36 12.96
CA HIS A 194 13.87 7.04 14.38
C HIS A 194 15.33 6.73 14.72
N ALA A 195 15.99 5.87 13.94
CA ALA A 195 17.41 5.56 14.12
C ALA A 195 18.31 6.79 13.98
N CYS A 196 18.05 7.66 12.99
CA CYS A 196 18.75 8.94 12.83
C CYS A 196 18.57 9.84 14.07
N GLY A 197 17.37 9.91 14.64
CA GLY A 197 17.08 10.63 15.88
C GLY A 197 17.87 10.08 17.06
N MET A 198 17.92 8.75 17.21
CA MET A 198 18.71 8.09 18.27
C MET A 198 20.22 8.36 18.12
N PHE A 199 20.77 8.32 16.90
CA PHE A 199 22.16 8.72 16.66
C PHE A 199 22.43 10.19 16.95
N ARG A 200 21.44 11.07 16.74
CA ARG A 200 21.55 12.49 17.06
C ARG A 200 21.55 12.74 18.57
N ILE A 201 20.81 11.95 19.34
CA ILE A 201 20.79 12.00 20.81
C ILE A 201 22.11 11.51 21.39
N ALA A 202 22.70 10.46 20.83
CA ALA A 202 23.96 9.88 21.32
C ALA A 202 25.21 10.75 21.07
N ARG A 203 25.09 11.84 20.30
CA ARG A 203 26.18 12.74 19.94
C ARG A 203 26.23 13.97 20.85
#